data_AF-D0KQH9-F1
#
_entry.id   AF-D0KQH9-F1
#
_cell.length_a   1.000
_cell.length_b   1.000
_cell.length_c   1.000
_cell.angle_alpha   90.00
_cell.angle_beta   90.00
_cell.angle_gamma   90.00
#
_symmetry.space_group_name_H-M   'P 1'
#
loop_
_entity.id
_entity.type
_entity.pdbx_description
1 polymer ?
#
loop_
_entity_poly.entity_id
_entity_poly.type
_entity_poly.pdbx_seq_one_letter_code
_entity_poly.pdbx_strand_id
1 'polypeptide(L)'
;MDKYKLALLGEAGAAGLDRGFSIRYKIFRESYSNEMYHWKYFQKYRRSFLEKPVYYVFSILGFIISLFGIEAVKKVNEIVERNAIDFYKNNFNEDDEDIMRILEDEKKHFAMSVDA
;
A
#
# COMPACT_ATOMS: atom_id res chain seq x y z
N MET A 1 -14.56 -12.95 -6.51
CA MET A 1 -14.09 -12.45 -5.21
C MET A 1 -14.42 -10.96 -5.15
N ASP A 2 -14.84 -10.41 -4.00
CA ASP A 2 -15.27 -9.01 -3.93
C ASP A 2 -14.06 -8.06 -4.05
N LYS A 3 -13.91 -7.41 -5.22
CA LYS A 3 -12.76 -6.55 -5.53
C LYS A 3 -12.58 -5.39 -4.56
N TYR A 4 -13.67 -4.82 -4.05
CA TYR A 4 -13.60 -3.71 -3.07
C TYR A 4 -13.13 -4.22 -1.71
N LYS A 5 -13.54 -5.44 -1.32
CA LYS A 5 -13.03 -6.06 -0.10
C LYS A 5 -11.55 -6.41 -0.21
N LEU A 6 -11.09 -6.85 -1.38
CA LEU A 6 -9.67 -7.13 -1.61
C LEU A 6 -8.84 -5.86 -1.60
N ALA A 7 -9.27 -4.82 -2.32
CA ALA A 7 -8.63 -3.50 -2.30
C ALA A 7 -8.53 -2.99 -0.86
N LEU A 8 -9.65 -3.00 -0.12
CA LEU A 8 -9.70 -2.58 1.28
C LEU A 8 -8.64 -3.27 2.17
N LEU A 9 -8.46 -4.59 2.02
CA LEU A 9 -7.48 -5.34 2.80
C LEU A 9 -6.06 -5.17 2.27
N GLY A 10 -5.90 -4.98 0.96
CA GLY A 10 -4.63 -4.63 0.32
C GLY A 10 -4.09 -3.32 0.87
N GLU A 11 -4.88 -2.25 0.79
CA GLU A 11 -4.53 -0.92 1.29
C GLU A 11 -4.29 -0.90 2.80
N ALA A 12 -5.08 -1.64 3.58
CA ALA A 12 -4.82 -1.79 5.01
C ALA A 12 -3.44 -2.43 5.27
N GLY A 13 -3.03 -3.40 4.43
CA GLY A 13 -1.74 -4.06 4.50
C GLY A 13 -0.59 -3.16 4.07
N ALA A 14 -0.73 -2.47 2.93
CA ALA A 14 0.25 -1.52 2.40
C ALA A 14 0.48 -0.35 3.36
N ALA A 15 -0.60 0.29 3.86
CA ALA A 15 -0.52 1.30 4.93
C ALA A 15 0.16 0.76 6.19
N GLY A 16 -0.08 -0.52 6.51
CA GLY A 16 0.60 -1.23 7.58
C GLY A 16 2.11 -1.26 7.36
N LEU A 17 2.56 -1.79 6.22
CA LEU A 17 3.98 -1.90 5.86
C LEU A 17 4.67 -0.54 5.90
N ASP A 18 4.08 0.47 5.26
CA ASP A 18 4.64 1.82 5.17
C ASP A 18 4.75 2.52 6.52
N ARG A 19 3.80 2.28 7.42
CA ARG A 19 3.97 2.69 8.82
C ARG A 19 5.19 2.05 9.45
N GLY A 20 5.40 0.75 9.22
CA GLY A 20 6.57 0.03 9.71
C GLY A 20 7.89 0.58 9.14
N PHE A 21 7.94 0.80 7.83
CA PHE A 21 9.10 1.35 7.13
C PHE A 21 9.42 2.79 7.58
N SER A 22 8.41 3.64 7.71
CA SER A 22 8.54 5.07 8.02
C SER A 22 9.06 5.36 9.43
N ILE A 23 9.03 4.39 10.34
CA ILE A 23 9.68 4.48 11.66
C ILE A 23 11.20 4.66 11.50
N ARG A 24 11.84 3.93 10.58
CA ARG A 24 13.29 4.03 10.32
C ARG A 24 13.62 4.95 9.15
N TYR A 25 12.80 4.94 8.10
CA TYR A 25 13.11 5.58 6.83
C TYR A 25 12.07 6.65 6.50
N LYS A 26 12.40 7.92 6.79
CA LYS A 26 11.46 9.04 6.62
C LYS A 26 10.89 9.19 5.20
N ILE A 27 11.58 8.67 4.19
CA ILE A 27 11.12 8.68 2.80
C ILE A 27 9.77 7.94 2.60
N PHE A 28 9.42 6.99 3.46
CA PHE A 28 8.13 6.25 3.39
C PHE A 28 6.98 6.95 4.13
N ARG A 29 7.17 8.16 4.69
CA ARG A 29 6.09 8.88 5.39
C ARG A 29 5.01 9.40 4.45
N GLU A 30 5.42 9.83 3.27
CA GLU A 30 4.49 10.28 2.23
C GLU A 30 3.69 9.09 1.70
N SER A 31 4.40 8.01 1.34
CA SER A 31 3.81 6.71 0.98
C SER A 31 2.76 6.26 1.99
N TYR A 32 3.13 6.20 3.28
CA TYR A 32 2.20 5.88 4.37
C TYR A 32 0.93 6.76 4.38
N SER A 33 1.09 8.06 4.11
CA SER A 33 -0.05 9.00 4.12
C SER A 33 -0.99 8.74 2.94
N ASN A 34 -0.46 8.39 1.78
CA ASN A 34 -1.22 8.02 0.59
C ASN A 34 -1.96 6.71 0.80
N GLU A 35 -1.29 5.68 1.31
CA GLU A 35 -1.90 4.37 1.63
C GLU A 35 -3.04 4.49 2.65
N MET A 36 -2.87 5.34 3.67
CA MET A 36 -3.94 5.65 4.62
C MET A 36 -5.14 6.34 3.96
N TYR A 37 -4.91 7.15 2.93
CA TYR A 37 -5.96 7.77 2.15
C TYR A 37 -6.68 6.73 1.26
N HIS A 38 -5.94 5.87 0.56
CA HIS A 38 -6.48 4.78 -0.26
C HIS A 38 -7.32 3.82 0.59
N TRP A 39 -6.83 3.41 1.76
CA TRP A 39 -7.58 2.56 2.67
C TRP A 39 -8.91 3.20 3.09
N LYS A 40 -8.90 4.49 3.45
CA LYS A 40 -10.13 5.24 3.77
C LYS A 40 -11.06 5.37 2.57
N TYR A 41 -10.54 5.46 1.35
CA TYR A 41 -11.34 5.47 0.14
C TYR A 41 -12.14 4.17 0.01
N PHE A 42 -11.49 3.00 0.11
CA PHE A 42 -12.17 1.71 0.00
C PHE A 42 -13.12 1.41 1.17
N GLN A 43 -12.89 2.00 2.35
CA GLN A 43 -13.82 1.93 3.49
C GLN A 43 -15.21 2.50 3.20
N LYS A 44 -15.35 3.37 2.18
CA LYS A 44 -16.64 3.92 1.74
C LYS A 44 -17.49 2.86 1.03
N TYR A 45 -16.85 1.92 0.33
CA TYR A 45 -17.52 0.89 -0.47
C TYR A 45 -17.72 -0.42 0.31
N ARG A 46 -16.75 -0.79 1.15
CA ARG A 46 -16.79 -2.01 1.97
C ARG A 46 -16.14 -1.79 3.32
N ARG A 47 -16.52 -2.61 4.31
CA ARG A 47 -15.87 -2.70 5.62
C ARG A 47 -15.59 -4.15 5.97
N SER A 48 -14.55 -4.38 6.76
CA SER A 48 -14.14 -5.69 7.23
C SER A 48 -13.53 -5.59 8.63
N PHE A 49 -13.89 -6.53 9.51
CA PHE A 49 -13.25 -6.63 10.83
C PHE A 49 -11.75 -6.97 10.73
N LEU A 50 -11.30 -7.47 9.58
CA LEU A 50 -9.90 -7.83 9.32
C LEU A 50 -9.00 -6.64 9.00
N GLU A 51 -9.55 -5.46 8.72
CA GLU A 51 -8.73 -4.29 8.31
C GLU A 51 -7.69 -3.93 9.38
N LYS A 52 -8.12 -3.82 10.65
CA LYS A 52 -7.21 -3.50 11.77
C LYS A 52 -6.19 -4.61 12.02
N PRO A 53 -6.58 -5.90 12.12
CA PRO A 53 -5.61 -7.00 12.21
C PRO A 53 -4.57 -6.97 11.10
N VAL A 54 -4.98 -6.82 9.84
CA VAL A 54 -4.08 -6.76 8.68
C VAL A 54 -3.11 -5.59 8.85
N TYR A 55 -3.62 -4.38 9.10
CA TYR A 55 -2.80 -3.20 9.32
C TYR A 55 -1.72 -3.40 10.40
N TYR A 56 -2.08 -3.93 11.58
CA TYR A 56 -1.11 -4.10 12.65
C TYR A 56 -0.09 -5.21 12.39
N VAL A 57 -0.52 -6.33 11.80
CA VAL A 57 0.39 -7.42 11.42
C VAL A 57 1.42 -6.91 10.42
N PHE A 58 0.97 -6.19 9.39
CA PHE A 58 1.85 -5.63 8.38
C PHE A 58 2.70 -4.46 8.90
N SER A 59 2.23 -3.67 9.88
CA SER A 59 3.09 -2.72 10.61
C SER A 59 4.25 -3.38 11.33
N ILE A 60 3.99 -4.49 12.03
CA ILE A 60 5.05 -5.23 12.72
C ILE A 60 6.01 -5.84 11.70
N LEU A 61 5.48 -6.44 10.63
CA LEU A 61 6.28 -7.01 9.56
C LEU A 61 7.14 -5.94 8.87
N GLY A 62 6.58 -4.79 8.54
CA GLY A 62 7.31 -3.67 7.92
C GLY A 62 8.43 -3.15 8.82
N PHE A 63 8.17 -3.05 10.13
CA PHE A 63 9.22 -2.71 11.09
C PHE A 63 10.33 -3.77 11.12
N ILE A 64 9.99 -5.06 11.16
CA ILE A 64 10.98 -6.15 11.13
C ILE A 64 11.80 -6.11 9.84
N ILE A 65 11.17 -5.98 8.67
CA ILE A 65 11.86 -5.87 7.37
C ILE A 65 12.79 -4.65 7.37
N SER A 66 12.34 -3.53 7.95
CA SER A 66 13.17 -2.33 8.03
C SER A 66 14.47 -2.56 8.77
N LEU A 67 14.57 -3.54 9.69
CA LEU A 67 15.80 -3.90 10.38
C LEU A 67 16.88 -4.45 9.44
N PHE A 68 16.49 -5.07 8.34
CA PHE A 68 17.41 -5.67 7.35
C PHE A 68 18.04 -4.65 6.38
N GLY A 69 17.67 -3.37 6.48
CA GLY A 69 18.24 -2.29 5.68
C GLY A 69 17.30 -1.77 4.59
N ILE A 70 17.69 -0.66 3.96
CA ILE A 70 16.85 0.05 3.00
C ILE A 70 16.58 -0.76 1.73
N GLU A 71 17.56 -1.56 1.28
CA GLU A 71 17.43 -2.40 0.09
C GLU A 71 16.37 -3.51 0.27
N ALA A 72 16.26 -4.07 1.46
CA ALA A 72 15.22 -5.06 1.76
C ALA A 72 13.83 -4.42 1.74
N VAL A 73 13.71 -3.21 2.30
CA VAL A 73 12.47 -2.43 2.28
C VAL A 73 12.04 -2.12 0.85
N LYS A 74 12.95 -1.61 0.01
CA LYS A 74 12.66 -1.26 -1.39
C LYS A 74 12.19 -2.46 -2.20
N LYS A 75 12.84 -3.62 -2.05
CA LYS A 75 12.41 -4.85 -2.72
C LYS A 75 11.01 -5.28 -2.32
N VAL A 76 10.67 -5.19 -1.04
CA VAL A 76 9.31 -5.52 -0.57
C VAL A 76 8.31 -4.50 -1.11
N ASN A 77 8.64 -3.21 -1.05
CA ASN A 77 7.79 -2.16 -1.59
C ASN A 77 7.52 -2.38 -3.08
N GLU A 78 8.57 -2.56 -3.89
CA GLU A 78 8.47 -2.84 -5.33
C GLU A 78 7.48 -3.99 -5.65
N ILE A 79 7.52 -5.07 -4.87
CA ILE A 79 6.62 -6.21 -5.04
C ILE A 79 5.17 -5.84 -4.70
N VAL A 80 4.96 -5.10 -3.61
CA VAL A 80 3.62 -4.66 -3.18
C VAL A 80 3.00 -3.73 -4.21
N GLU A 81 3.73 -2.67 -4.60
CA GLU A 81 3.29 -1.67 -5.58
C GLU A 81 2.96 -2.31 -6.93
N ARG A 82 3.82 -3.20 -7.42
CA ARG A 82 3.58 -3.89 -8.70
C ARG A 82 2.27 -4.68 -8.64
N ASN A 83 2.06 -5.44 -7.57
CA ASN A 83 0.85 -6.24 -7.41
C ASN A 83 -0.40 -5.37 -7.25
N ALA A 84 -0.28 -4.21 -6.59
CA ALA A 84 -1.37 -3.24 -6.45
C ALA A 84 -1.74 -2.63 -7.80
N ILE A 85 -0.77 -2.15 -8.58
CA ILE A 85 -0.98 -1.63 -9.94
C ILE A 85 -1.67 -2.67 -10.83
N ASP A 86 -1.15 -3.91 -10.84
CA ASP A 86 -1.72 -4.99 -11.65
C ASP A 86 -3.14 -5.33 -11.18
N PHE A 87 -3.39 -5.33 -9.87
CA PHE A 87 -4.71 -5.56 -9.32
C PHE A 87 -5.70 -4.47 -9.75
N TYR A 88 -5.32 -3.19 -9.66
CA TYR A 88 -6.18 -2.07 -10.01
C TYR A 88 -6.56 -2.06 -11.49
N LYS A 89 -5.57 -2.20 -12.38
CA LYS A 89 -5.80 -2.26 -13.84
C LYS A 89 -6.73 -3.40 -14.25
N ASN A 90 -6.66 -4.54 -13.57
CA ASN A 90 -7.45 -5.72 -13.91
C ASN A 90 -8.87 -5.70 -13.32
N ASN A 91 -9.14 -4.87 -12.30
CA ASN A 91 -10.38 -4.96 -11.53
C ASN A 91 -11.20 -3.66 -11.53
N PHE A 92 -10.64 -2.51 -11.88
CA PHE A 92 -11.31 -1.21 -11.84
C PHE A 92 -11.27 -0.51 -13.20
N ASN A 93 -12.21 0.41 -13.42
CA ASN A 93 -12.20 1.24 -14.62
C ASN A 93 -11.18 2.38 -14.40
N GLU A 94 -10.23 2.53 -15.31
CA GLU A 94 -9.24 3.61 -15.26
C GLU A 94 -9.85 5.00 -15.52
N ASP A 95 -11.08 5.07 -16.07
CA ASP A 95 -11.80 6.33 -16.25
C ASP A 95 -12.41 6.88 -14.94
N ASP A 96 -12.37 6.12 -13.83
CA ASP A 96 -12.77 6.62 -12.51
C ASP A 96 -11.65 7.50 -11.93
N GLU A 97 -11.91 8.80 -11.78
CA GLU A 97 -10.91 9.79 -11.33
C GLU A 97 -10.22 9.41 -10.01
N ASP A 98 -10.95 8.79 -9.07
CA ASP A 98 -10.37 8.40 -7.79
C ASP A 98 -9.44 7.18 -7.95
N ILE A 99 -9.81 6.21 -8.79
CA ILE A 99 -8.96 5.05 -9.13
C ILE A 99 -7.74 5.49 -9.92
N MET A 100 -7.89 6.42 -10.85
CA MET A 100 -6.78 6.97 -11.62
C MET A 100 -5.76 7.64 -10.70
N ARG A 101 -6.21 8.43 -9.71
CA ARG A 101 -5.32 9.04 -8.72
C ARG A 101 -4.60 8.00 -7.87
N ILE A 102 -5.31 6.96 -7.40
CA ILE A 102 -4.69 5.84 -6.67
C ILE A 102 -3.58 5.21 -7.54
N LEU A 103 -3.90 4.84 -8.78
CA LEU A 103 -2.93 4.28 -9.74
C LEU A 103 -1.71 5.18 -10.01
N GLU A 104 -1.87 6.50 -10.00
CA GLU A 104 -0.76 7.44 -10.13
C GLU A 104 0.14 7.45 -8.90
N ASP A 105 -0.43 7.36 -7.70
CA ASP A 105 0.33 7.33 -6.46
C ASP A 105 1.12 6.01 -6.33
N GLU A 106 0.51 4.85 -6.63
CA GLU A 106 1.20 3.54 -6.67
C GLU A 106 2.39 3.55 -7.65
N LYS A 107 2.24 4.20 -8.82
CA LYS A 107 3.35 4.33 -9.79
C LYS A 107 4.50 5.17 -9.25
N LYS A 108 4.22 6.23 -8.47
CA LYS A 108 5.27 7.05 -7.84
C LYS A 108 6.00 6.25 -6.76
N HIS A 109 5.26 5.53 -5.92
CA HIS A 109 5.84 4.68 -4.87
C HIS A 109 6.68 3.54 -5.48
N PHE A 110 6.23 2.95 -6.59
CA PHE A 110 7.01 1.99 -7.36
C PHE A 110 8.35 2.60 -7.83
N ALA A 111 8.34 3.80 -8.41
CA ALA A 111 9.57 4.46 -8.87
C ALA A 111 10.57 4.72 -7.72
N MET A 112 10.08 5.11 -6.54
CA MET A 112 10.91 5.29 -5.33
C MET A 112 11.63 4.00 -4.88
N SER A 113 11.10 2.84 -5.30
CA SER A 113 11.61 1.53 -4.95
C SER A 113 12.68 1.03 -5.90
N VAL A 114 12.74 1.56 -7.13
CA VAL A 114 13.62 1.09 -8.21
C VAL A 114 14.84 2.00 -8.42
N ASP A 115 14.72 3.31 -8.19
CA ASP A 115 15.78 4.30 -8.51
C ASP A 115 16.75 4.61 -7.35
N ALA A 116 17.51 3.62 -6.85
CA ALA A 116 18.65 3.93 -5.97
C ALA A 116 19.83 2.98 -6.05
#